data_AF-A0A1G1FAR1-F1
#
_entry.id   AF-A0A1G1FAR1-F1
#
_cell.length_a   1.000
_cell.length_b   1.000
_cell.length_c   1.000
_cell.angle_alpha   90.00
_cell.angle_beta   90.00
_cell.angle_gamma   90.00
#
_symmetry.space_group_name_H-M   'P 1'
#
loop_
_entity.id
_entity.type
_entity.pdbx_description
1 polymer ?
#
loop_
_entity_poly.entity_id
_entity_poly.type
_entity_poly.pdbx_seq_one_letter_code
_entity_poly.pdbx_strand_id
1 'polypeptide(L)'
;MAQTVNTAPYFIDIHVHGAADFDTRTRRQDDIMSIANIHGKHGTSAIVPTIYAGSLDIMRDNMTAVKRAMTMQRSGARILGVHLEGPFLNPEWGGAMDKASFLEPSTEALSRLVDGFEDIVKIITIAPELPGALPLMEACREKGFLVHMGHSNATFEQAEEGKRAGATGITHLFNAMRGFHHREPGLVGFGLMDEDIYVEIISDKAHLHHRSLKMVMDMKQPDKILLVSDSVKGPGWGLGPIRGPGGVLLGSGITLKDSIQNLISLGVPADKAARFASDNPMKYLGITSVA
;
A
#
# COMPACT_ATOMS: atom_id res chain seq x y z
N MET A 1 -4.59 32.92 -4.53
CA MET A 1 -5.90 32.23 -4.40
C MET A 1 -5.61 30.75 -4.37
N ALA A 2 -6.01 30.04 -3.32
CA ALA A 2 -5.82 28.59 -3.25
C ALA A 2 -6.68 27.94 -4.33
N GLN A 3 -6.06 27.36 -5.35
CA GLN A 3 -6.78 26.49 -6.29
C GLN A 3 -7.33 25.33 -5.48
N THR A 4 -8.65 25.30 -5.30
CA THR A 4 -9.34 24.13 -4.78
C THR A 4 -9.04 22.96 -5.71
N VAL A 5 -8.20 22.04 -5.25
CA VAL A 5 -7.94 20.75 -5.91
C VAL A 5 -9.21 19.94 -5.82
N ASN A 6 -10.04 20.10 -6.85
CA ASN A 6 -11.21 19.29 -7.13
C ASN A 6 -11.10 18.80 -8.58
N THR A 7 -9.94 18.24 -8.93
CA THR A 7 -9.59 17.85 -10.31
C THR A 7 -10.02 16.42 -10.63
N ALA A 8 -10.36 15.58 -9.65
CA ALA A 8 -10.93 14.26 -9.85
C ALA A 8 -12.21 14.09 -9.01
N PRO A 9 -13.24 13.39 -9.52
CA PRO A 9 -14.51 13.20 -8.81
C PRO A 9 -14.42 12.19 -7.66
N TYR A 10 -13.31 11.45 -7.57
CA TYR A 10 -13.09 10.43 -6.54
C TYR A 10 -11.60 10.21 -6.26
N PHE A 11 -11.28 9.71 -5.07
CA PHE A 11 -9.95 9.19 -4.74
C PHE A 11 -10.02 7.78 -4.15
N ILE A 12 -9.01 6.96 -4.42
CA ILE A 12 -8.89 5.57 -3.98
C ILE A 12 -7.57 5.40 -3.24
N ASP A 13 -7.63 4.94 -2.00
CA ASP A 13 -6.44 4.62 -1.21
C ASP A 13 -6.28 3.11 -1.08
N ILE A 14 -5.23 2.55 -1.67
CA ILE A 14 -5.03 1.10 -1.71
C ILE A 14 -4.18 0.56 -0.56
N HIS A 15 -3.72 1.44 0.34
CA HIS A 15 -2.85 1.08 1.45
C HIS A 15 -3.20 1.90 2.70
N VAL A 16 -4.01 1.29 3.58
CA VAL A 16 -4.61 1.95 4.77
C VAL A 16 -4.65 0.99 5.96
N HIS A 17 -3.78 1.20 6.96
CA HIS A 17 -3.82 0.40 8.18
C HIS A 17 -4.72 0.95 9.29
N GLY A 18 -5.04 2.23 9.26
CA GLY A 18 -5.78 2.85 10.35
C GLY A 18 -6.06 4.33 10.15
N ALA A 19 -6.88 4.88 11.03
CA ALA A 19 -7.20 6.29 11.05
C ALA A 19 -7.62 6.74 12.45
N ALA A 20 -7.03 7.83 12.93
CA ALA A 20 -7.24 8.37 14.27
C ALA A 20 -7.08 7.28 15.36
N ASP A 21 -8.16 6.87 16.03
CA ASP A 21 -8.13 5.89 17.12
C ASP A 21 -8.31 4.43 16.67
N PHE A 22 -8.58 4.21 15.38
CA PHE A 22 -8.95 2.92 14.81
C PHE A 22 -7.82 2.30 13.99
N ASP A 23 -7.72 0.98 14.04
CA ASP A 23 -6.64 0.17 13.47
C ASP A 23 -7.22 -1.10 12.82
N THR A 24 -6.60 -1.60 11.76
CA THR A 24 -7.00 -2.86 11.11
C THR A 24 -6.64 -4.10 11.94
N ARG A 25 -5.81 -3.97 12.97
CA ARG A 25 -5.57 -5.01 14.00
C ARG A 25 -6.76 -5.09 14.95
N THR A 26 -7.88 -5.57 14.45
CA THR A 26 -9.15 -5.64 15.17
C THR A 26 -10.00 -6.80 14.70
N ARG A 27 -10.85 -7.29 15.61
CA ARG A 27 -11.91 -8.28 15.32
C ARG A 27 -13.28 -7.62 15.10
N ARG A 28 -13.34 -6.29 15.11
CA ARG A 28 -14.59 -5.51 15.10
C ARG A 28 -14.76 -4.82 13.76
N GLN A 29 -15.84 -5.16 13.05
CA GLN A 29 -16.20 -4.50 11.80
C GLN A 29 -16.49 -2.99 11.97
N ASP A 30 -16.94 -2.57 13.16
CA ASP A 30 -17.23 -1.17 13.46
C ASP A 30 -15.97 -0.30 13.43
N ASP A 31 -14.83 -0.86 13.81
CA ASP A 31 -13.54 -0.16 13.76
C ASP A 31 -13.14 0.07 12.29
N ILE A 32 -13.31 -0.93 11.43
CA ILE A 32 -13.07 -0.82 9.98
C ILE A 32 -14.02 0.18 9.33
N MET A 33 -15.32 0.16 9.67
CA MET A 33 -16.28 1.16 9.18
C MET A 33 -15.94 2.57 9.69
N SER A 34 -15.35 2.70 10.87
CA SER A 34 -14.88 3.99 11.40
C SER A 34 -13.71 4.53 10.60
N ILE A 35 -12.73 3.68 10.25
CA ILE A 35 -11.64 4.02 9.32
C ILE A 35 -12.22 4.53 8.00
N ALA A 36 -13.12 3.75 7.37
CA ALA A 36 -13.78 4.12 6.12
C ALA A 36 -14.52 5.47 6.19
N ASN A 37 -15.25 5.72 7.28
CA ASN A 37 -15.95 6.99 7.49
C ASN A 37 -14.98 8.17 7.65
N ILE A 38 -13.86 7.98 8.36
CA ILE A 38 -12.85 9.02 8.54
C ILE A 38 -12.20 9.38 7.20
N HIS A 39 -11.76 8.39 6.42
CA HIS A 39 -11.22 8.61 5.07
C HIS A 39 -12.25 9.30 4.16
N GLY A 40 -13.52 8.86 4.20
CA GLY A 40 -14.64 9.45 3.46
C GLY A 40 -14.82 10.95 3.74
N LYS A 41 -14.78 11.34 5.02
CA LYS A 41 -14.87 12.75 5.43
C LYS A 41 -13.72 13.61 4.91
N HIS A 42 -12.59 13.01 4.56
CA HIS A 42 -11.39 13.69 4.05
C HIS A 42 -11.24 13.59 2.52
N GLY A 43 -12.29 13.16 1.82
CA GLY A 43 -12.36 13.16 0.35
C GLY A 43 -11.90 11.87 -0.32
N THR A 44 -11.52 10.84 0.43
CA THR A 44 -11.26 9.51 -0.13
C THR A 44 -12.58 8.78 -0.38
N SER A 45 -12.83 8.35 -1.61
CA SER A 45 -14.09 7.72 -2.02
C SER A 45 -14.09 6.21 -1.80
N ALA A 46 -12.92 5.58 -1.88
CA ALA A 46 -12.78 4.14 -1.65
C ALA A 46 -11.43 3.81 -1.01
N ILE A 47 -11.40 2.74 -0.22
CA ILE A 47 -10.20 2.26 0.46
C ILE A 47 -10.03 0.75 0.30
N VAL A 48 -8.78 0.30 0.39
CA VAL A 48 -8.40 -1.10 0.61
C VAL A 48 -7.70 -1.16 1.97
N PRO A 49 -8.42 -1.51 3.06
CA PRO A 49 -7.81 -1.72 4.36
C PRO A 49 -6.65 -2.72 4.31
N THR A 50 -5.53 -2.37 4.91
CA THR A 50 -4.30 -3.15 4.95
C THR A 50 -4.17 -3.91 6.25
N ILE A 51 -4.05 -5.23 6.16
CA ILE A 51 -3.81 -6.11 7.30
C ILE A 51 -2.30 -6.27 7.48
N TYR A 52 -1.81 -5.92 8.67
CA TYR A 52 -0.42 -6.16 9.06
C TYR A 52 -0.09 -7.65 9.09
N ALA A 53 1.19 -7.96 8.85
CA ALA A 53 1.76 -9.27 9.17
C ALA A 53 1.47 -9.67 10.63
N GLY A 54 1.07 -10.92 10.80
CA GLY A 54 0.66 -11.53 12.06
C GLY A 54 0.67 -13.04 11.91
N SER A 55 0.32 -13.77 12.98
CA SER A 55 -0.02 -15.18 12.80
C SER A 55 -1.20 -15.33 11.84
N LEU A 56 -1.29 -16.46 11.15
CA LEU A 56 -2.36 -16.71 10.18
C LEU A 56 -3.76 -16.51 10.80
N ASP A 57 -3.95 -16.97 12.04
CA ASP A 57 -5.22 -16.83 12.75
C ASP A 57 -5.56 -15.35 13.03
N ILE A 58 -4.58 -14.54 13.45
CA ILE A 58 -4.78 -13.10 13.68
C ILE A 58 -5.11 -12.38 12.36
N MET A 59 -4.38 -12.69 11.28
CA MET A 59 -4.65 -12.08 9.99
C MET A 59 -6.04 -12.46 9.45
N ARG A 60 -6.47 -13.72 9.62
CA ARG A 60 -7.82 -14.18 9.26
C ARG A 60 -8.92 -13.53 10.10
N ASP A 61 -8.67 -13.35 11.39
CA ASP A 61 -9.57 -12.61 12.28
C ASP A 61 -9.75 -11.15 11.81
N ASN A 62 -8.67 -10.48 11.44
CA ASN A 62 -8.71 -9.11 10.92
C ASN A 62 -9.41 -9.05 9.55
N MET A 63 -9.15 -10.01 8.64
CA MET A 63 -9.88 -10.13 7.37
C MET A 63 -11.38 -10.38 7.58
N THR A 64 -11.76 -11.14 8.61
CA THR A 64 -13.17 -11.34 8.98
C THR A 64 -13.84 -10.03 9.35
N ALA A 65 -13.16 -9.16 10.11
CA ALA A 65 -13.67 -7.83 10.44
C ALA A 65 -13.90 -6.99 9.18
N VAL A 66 -12.97 -7.01 8.21
CA VAL A 66 -13.13 -6.30 6.93
C VAL A 66 -14.27 -6.88 6.10
N LYS A 67 -14.37 -8.21 5.94
CA LYS A 67 -15.44 -8.87 5.18
C LYS A 67 -16.83 -8.52 5.72
N ARG A 68 -16.97 -8.50 7.05
CA ARG A 68 -18.22 -8.07 7.72
C ARG A 68 -18.50 -6.59 7.49
N ALA A 69 -17.48 -5.73 7.59
CA ALA A 69 -17.62 -4.30 7.33
C ALA A 69 -18.10 -4.03 5.90
N MET A 70 -17.53 -4.71 4.89
CA MET A 70 -17.97 -4.60 3.48
C MET A 70 -19.46 -4.91 3.31
N THR A 71 -19.99 -5.87 4.07
CA THR A 71 -21.41 -6.25 4.01
C THR A 71 -22.32 -5.24 4.72
N MET A 72 -21.84 -4.66 5.83
CA MET A 72 -22.63 -3.82 6.72
C MET A 72 -22.53 -2.33 6.41
N GLN A 73 -21.50 -1.91 5.67
CA GLN A 73 -21.22 -0.51 5.39
C GLN A 73 -22.41 0.18 4.70
N ARG A 74 -22.78 1.36 5.21
CA ARG A 74 -23.83 2.24 4.65
C ARG A 74 -23.34 3.62 4.24
N SER A 75 -22.14 4.01 4.69
CA SER A 75 -21.57 5.34 4.49
C SER A 75 -20.04 5.30 4.53
N GLY A 76 -19.41 6.43 4.17
CA GLY A 76 -17.95 6.57 4.18
C GLY A 76 -17.31 6.10 2.88
N ALA A 77 -15.97 6.03 2.88
CA ALA A 77 -15.21 5.52 1.75
C ALA A 77 -15.53 4.03 1.53
N ARG A 78 -15.92 3.64 0.31
CA ARG A 78 -16.26 2.25 -0.01
C ARG A 78 -15.08 1.31 0.28
N ILE A 79 -15.34 0.22 1.00
CA ILE A 79 -14.32 -0.81 1.26
C ILE A 79 -14.28 -1.76 0.06
N LEU A 80 -13.15 -1.80 -0.67
CA LEU A 80 -13.01 -2.56 -1.92
C LEU A 80 -12.50 -4.00 -1.72
N GLY A 81 -11.96 -4.31 -0.55
CA GLY A 81 -11.33 -5.60 -0.24
C GLY A 81 -10.24 -5.42 0.81
N VAL A 82 -9.22 -6.28 0.78
CA VAL A 82 -8.06 -6.20 1.69
C VAL A 82 -6.74 -6.20 0.93
N HIS A 83 -5.78 -5.47 1.48
CA HIS A 83 -4.36 -5.56 1.16
C HIS A 83 -3.70 -6.32 2.30
N LEU A 84 -3.01 -7.42 2.00
CA LEU A 84 -2.20 -8.15 2.98
C LEU A 84 -0.76 -7.65 2.87
N GLU A 85 -0.31 -6.82 3.82
CA GLU A 85 1.10 -6.43 3.88
C GLU A 85 1.86 -7.49 4.67
N GLY A 86 2.32 -8.53 3.95
CA GLY A 86 2.92 -9.73 4.52
C GLY A 86 1.93 -10.91 4.66
N PRO A 87 2.28 -11.96 5.43
CA PRO A 87 3.40 -12.03 6.38
C PRO A 87 4.75 -12.45 5.76
N PHE A 88 4.83 -12.61 4.44
CA PHE A 88 5.99 -13.14 3.72
C PHE A 88 7.05 -12.06 3.40
N LEU A 89 7.57 -11.42 4.43
CA LEU A 89 8.43 -10.24 4.34
C LEU A 89 9.84 -10.52 4.88
N ASN A 90 10.84 -9.76 4.46
CA ASN A 90 12.21 -9.93 4.96
C ASN A 90 12.35 -9.32 6.37
N PRO A 91 12.74 -10.11 7.40
CA PRO A 91 12.88 -9.61 8.77
C PRO A 91 13.90 -8.47 8.93
N GLU A 92 14.94 -8.40 8.10
CA GLU A 92 15.90 -7.29 8.14
C GLU A 92 15.26 -5.97 7.72
N TRP A 93 14.25 -6.05 6.86
CA TRP A 93 13.52 -4.94 6.25
C TRP A 93 12.08 -4.82 6.76
N GLY A 94 11.79 -5.29 7.97
CA GLY A 94 10.44 -5.18 8.56
C GLY A 94 9.99 -3.77 8.95
N GLY A 95 10.85 -2.76 8.89
CA GLY A 95 10.50 -1.39 9.28
C GLY A 95 9.96 -1.31 10.71
N ALA A 96 8.75 -0.76 10.88
CA ALA A 96 8.05 -0.65 12.16
C ALA A 96 7.21 -1.88 12.53
N MET A 97 7.14 -2.90 11.66
CA MET A 97 6.36 -4.10 11.91
C MET A 97 7.07 -5.05 12.88
N ASP A 98 6.29 -5.87 13.58
CA ASP A 98 6.84 -6.95 14.41
C ASP A 98 7.39 -8.07 13.53
N LYS A 99 8.72 -8.11 13.41
CA LYS A 99 9.47 -9.09 12.61
C LYS A 99 9.24 -10.53 13.06
N ALA A 100 8.89 -10.74 14.34
CA ALA A 100 8.58 -12.09 14.86
C ALA A 100 7.27 -12.65 14.29
N SER A 101 6.44 -11.80 13.69
CA SER A 101 5.19 -12.17 13.04
C SER A 101 5.37 -12.55 11.56
N PHE A 102 6.58 -12.46 10.99
CA PHE A 102 6.83 -12.81 9.60
C PHE A 102 6.96 -14.32 9.43
N LEU A 103 6.51 -14.82 8.29
CA LEU A 103 6.53 -16.24 7.95
C LEU A 103 7.36 -16.48 6.70
N GLU A 104 7.99 -17.65 6.62
CA GLU A 104 8.63 -18.09 5.38
C GLU A 104 7.59 -18.24 4.27
N PRO A 105 7.90 -17.79 3.04
CA PRO A 105 7.01 -17.96 1.89
C PRO A 105 6.66 -19.43 1.63
N SER A 106 5.37 -19.77 1.65
CA SER A 106 4.90 -21.07 1.16
C SER A 106 3.47 -20.99 0.64
N THR A 107 3.19 -21.75 -0.41
CA THR A 107 1.84 -21.84 -1.00
C THR A 107 0.84 -22.47 -0.03
N GLU A 108 1.30 -23.33 0.89
CA GLU A 108 0.46 -23.89 1.96
C GLU A 108 0.04 -22.82 2.98
N ALA A 109 0.98 -21.98 3.43
CA ALA A 109 0.66 -20.87 4.31
C ALA A 109 -0.29 -19.87 3.62
N LEU A 110 -0.08 -19.56 2.34
CA LEU A 110 -1.00 -18.73 1.55
C LEU A 110 -2.39 -19.35 1.51
N SER A 111 -2.50 -20.63 1.14
CA SER A 111 -3.78 -21.33 1.05
C SER A 111 -4.55 -21.22 2.37
N ARG A 112 -3.89 -21.52 3.49
CA ARG A 112 -4.48 -21.39 4.83
C ARG A 112 -4.85 -19.95 5.18
N LEU A 113 -4.04 -18.97 4.76
CA LEU A 113 -4.31 -17.56 5.03
C LEU A 113 -5.59 -17.12 4.32
N VAL A 114 -5.70 -17.38 3.02
CA VAL A 114 -6.75 -16.79 2.16
C VAL A 114 -7.99 -17.65 1.99
N ASP A 115 -7.99 -18.91 2.44
CA ASP A 115 -9.15 -19.81 2.32
C ASP A 115 -10.42 -19.19 2.91
N GLY A 116 -11.43 -18.96 2.06
CA GLY A 116 -12.69 -18.31 2.38
C GLY A 116 -12.68 -16.77 2.29
N PHE A 117 -11.57 -16.18 1.85
CA PHE A 117 -11.35 -14.74 1.68
C PHE A 117 -10.88 -14.34 0.28
N GLU A 118 -10.80 -15.29 -0.67
CA GLU A 118 -10.31 -15.04 -2.03
C GLU A 118 -11.09 -13.94 -2.75
N ASP A 119 -12.38 -13.78 -2.43
CA ASP A 119 -13.25 -12.75 -2.99
C ASP A 119 -12.88 -11.32 -2.55
N ILE A 120 -12.29 -11.17 -1.37
CA ILE A 120 -11.95 -9.87 -0.79
C ILE A 120 -10.46 -9.54 -0.86
N VAL A 121 -9.56 -10.52 -0.96
CA VAL A 121 -8.11 -10.25 -1.10
C VAL A 121 -7.85 -9.59 -2.46
N LYS A 122 -7.25 -8.40 -2.46
CA LYS A 122 -6.91 -7.63 -3.67
C LYS A 122 -5.42 -7.58 -3.90
N ILE A 123 -4.66 -7.27 -2.86
CA ILE A 123 -3.22 -7.05 -2.94
C ILE A 123 -2.54 -7.89 -1.85
N ILE A 124 -1.37 -8.45 -2.16
CA ILE A 124 -0.45 -9.03 -1.17
C ILE A 124 0.97 -8.53 -1.40
N THR A 125 1.61 -8.04 -0.34
CA THR A 125 3.03 -7.63 -0.36
C THR A 125 3.93 -8.80 0.09
N ILE A 126 4.94 -9.11 -0.72
CA ILE A 126 5.87 -10.23 -0.51
C ILE A 126 7.29 -9.77 -0.80
N ALA A 127 8.28 -10.23 -0.03
CA ALA A 127 9.70 -10.02 -0.33
C ALA A 127 10.19 -11.08 -1.37
N PRO A 128 10.52 -10.69 -2.62
CA PRO A 128 10.80 -11.62 -3.72
C PRO A 128 12.09 -12.44 -3.54
N GLU A 129 13.05 -11.95 -2.75
CA GLU A 129 14.35 -12.59 -2.57
C GLU A 129 14.31 -13.79 -1.60
N LEU A 130 13.20 -13.98 -0.91
CA LEU A 130 13.07 -15.04 0.08
C LEU A 130 12.90 -16.41 -0.60
N PRO A 131 13.50 -17.48 -0.04
CA PRO A 131 13.25 -18.84 -0.49
C PRO A 131 11.74 -19.15 -0.53
N GLY A 132 11.26 -19.69 -1.66
CA GLY A 132 9.84 -20.01 -1.86
C GLY A 132 8.96 -18.83 -2.29
N ALA A 133 9.48 -17.60 -2.37
CA ALA A 133 8.70 -16.43 -2.75
C ALA A 133 8.19 -16.49 -4.19
N LEU A 134 9.02 -16.90 -5.16
CA LEU A 134 8.60 -16.91 -6.58
C LEU A 134 7.42 -17.87 -6.83
N PRO A 135 7.45 -19.15 -6.41
CA PRO A 135 6.28 -20.03 -6.53
C PRO A 135 5.05 -19.52 -5.77
N LEU A 136 5.26 -18.86 -4.63
CA LEU A 136 4.19 -18.23 -3.87
C LEU A 136 3.54 -17.07 -4.66
N MET A 137 4.33 -16.21 -5.29
CA MET A 137 3.85 -15.11 -6.13
C MET A 137 3.06 -15.62 -7.34
N GLU A 138 3.52 -16.70 -7.97
CA GLU A 138 2.79 -17.38 -9.05
C GLU A 138 1.42 -17.88 -8.57
N ALA A 139 1.36 -18.52 -7.40
CA ALA A 139 0.10 -18.97 -6.80
C ALA A 139 -0.85 -17.82 -6.43
N CYS A 140 -0.32 -16.68 -5.96
CA CYS A 140 -1.12 -15.47 -5.74
C CYS A 140 -1.74 -14.96 -7.05
N ARG A 141 -0.95 -14.90 -8.13
CA ARG A 141 -1.43 -14.49 -9.46
C ARG A 141 -2.51 -15.45 -9.97
N GLU A 142 -2.34 -16.76 -9.82
CA GLU A 142 -3.34 -17.76 -10.22
C GLU A 142 -4.67 -17.61 -9.48
N LYS A 143 -4.62 -17.16 -8.21
CA LYS A 143 -5.82 -16.78 -7.43
C LYS A 143 -6.40 -15.42 -7.81
N GLY A 144 -5.77 -14.67 -8.70
CA GLY A 144 -6.21 -13.35 -9.15
C GLY A 144 -5.80 -12.20 -8.23
N PHE A 145 -4.87 -12.42 -7.29
CA PHE A 145 -4.37 -11.35 -6.43
C PHE A 145 -3.31 -10.52 -7.16
N LEU A 146 -3.32 -9.21 -6.91
CA LEU A 146 -2.22 -8.33 -7.28
C LEU A 146 -1.07 -8.57 -6.29
N VAL A 147 0.13 -8.75 -6.83
CA VAL A 147 1.31 -9.04 -6.02
C VAL A 147 2.21 -7.81 -6.01
N HIS A 148 2.50 -7.32 -4.80
CA HIS A 148 3.49 -6.28 -4.57
C HIS A 148 4.81 -6.85 -4.06
N MET A 149 5.91 -6.20 -4.42
CA MET A 149 7.22 -6.39 -3.80
C MET A 149 7.47 -5.30 -2.76
N GLY A 150 7.86 -5.66 -1.55
CA GLY A 150 8.10 -4.71 -0.46
C GLY A 150 8.72 -5.37 0.77
N HIS A 151 9.17 -4.56 1.73
CA HIS A 151 9.86 -5.07 2.94
C HIS A 151 10.97 -6.07 2.59
N SER A 152 11.86 -5.67 1.69
CA SER A 152 12.68 -6.58 0.89
C SER A 152 14.10 -6.06 0.70
N ASN A 153 15.07 -6.97 0.81
CA ASN A 153 16.47 -6.73 0.46
C ASN A 153 16.80 -7.13 -0.98
N ALA A 154 15.83 -7.24 -1.88
CA ALA A 154 16.06 -7.77 -3.22
C ALA A 154 17.08 -6.94 -4.01
N THR A 155 17.97 -7.65 -4.71
CA THR A 155 18.76 -7.05 -5.80
C THR A 155 17.83 -6.67 -6.95
N PHE A 156 18.34 -5.90 -7.91
CA PHE A 156 17.63 -5.60 -9.14
C PHE A 156 17.20 -6.89 -9.88
N GLU A 157 18.10 -7.86 -10.02
CA GLU A 157 17.83 -9.12 -10.73
C GLU A 157 16.74 -9.95 -10.01
N GLN A 158 16.76 -9.99 -8.68
CA GLN A 158 15.72 -10.66 -7.88
C GLN A 158 14.36 -9.96 -8.02
N ALA A 159 14.34 -8.63 -8.16
CA ALA A 159 13.11 -7.90 -8.46
C ALA A 159 12.58 -8.21 -9.87
N GLU A 160 13.47 -8.38 -10.86
CA GLU A 160 13.06 -8.85 -12.19
C GLU A 160 12.48 -10.27 -12.14
N GLU A 161 13.06 -11.16 -11.33
CA GLU A 161 12.51 -12.50 -11.08
C GLU A 161 11.13 -12.44 -10.43
N GLY A 162 10.94 -11.57 -9.43
CA GLY A 162 9.64 -11.31 -8.81
C GLY A 162 8.60 -10.83 -9.82
N LYS A 163 8.96 -9.90 -10.71
CA LYS A 163 8.08 -9.46 -11.82
C LYS A 163 7.73 -10.61 -12.76
N ARG A 164 8.72 -11.45 -13.15
CA ARG A 164 8.47 -12.65 -13.98
C ARG A 164 7.51 -13.65 -13.30
N ALA A 165 7.62 -13.80 -11.99
CA ALA A 165 6.73 -14.64 -11.18
C ALA A 165 5.31 -14.07 -11.02
N GLY A 166 5.09 -12.79 -11.36
CA GLY A 166 3.76 -12.18 -11.40
C GLY A 166 3.60 -10.93 -10.53
N ALA A 167 4.67 -10.40 -9.92
CA ALA A 167 4.59 -9.11 -9.23
C ALA A 167 4.18 -7.98 -10.21
N THR A 168 3.22 -7.16 -9.79
CA THR A 168 2.68 -6.04 -10.58
C THR A 168 2.87 -4.69 -9.90
N GLY A 169 3.26 -4.66 -8.62
CA GLY A 169 3.48 -3.43 -7.86
C GLY A 169 4.69 -3.48 -6.93
N ILE A 170 5.07 -2.32 -6.39
CA ILE A 170 6.04 -2.16 -5.31
C ILE A 170 5.40 -1.31 -4.22
N THR A 171 5.41 -1.84 -2.99
CA THR A 171 4.85 -1.19 -1.81
C THR A 171 5.75 -0.05 -1.35
N HIS A 172 5.15 1.10 -1.02
CA HIS A 172 5.76 2.35 -0.54
C HIS A 172 7.25 2.58 -0.93
N LEU A 173 7.54 2.72 -2.23
CA LEU A 173 8.89 2.85 -2.80
C LEU A 173 9.84 3.69 -1.93
N PHE A 174 11.09 3.22 -1.78
CA PHE A 174 12.15 3.68 -0.86
C PHE A 174 12.02 3.25 0.61
N ASN A 175 10.81 2.97 1.11
CA ASN A 175 10.62 2.63 2.51
C ASN A 175 10.82 1.13 2.72
N ALA A 176 11.58 0.76 3.75
CA ALA A 176 11.81 -0.63 4.11
C ALA A 176 12.27 -1.52 2.93
N MET A 177 13.14 -1.02 2.06
CA MET A 177 13.66 -1.81 0.93
C MET A 177 15.09 -1.46 0.54
N ARG A 178 15.78 -2.39 -0.11
CA ARG A 178 17.14 -2.15 -0.65
C ARG A 178 17.16 -0.86 -1.48
N GLY A 179 17.99 0.08 -1.03
CA GLY A 179 18.15 1.39 -1.65
C GLY A 179 18.91 1.35 -2.97
N PHE A 180 18.96 2.49 -3.65
CA PHE A 180 19.68 2.65 -4.91
C PHE A 180 21.19 2.76 -4.69
N HIS A 181 21.96 1.90 -5.34
CA HIS A 181 23.41 2.03 -5.47
C HIS A 181 23.81 1.93 -6.95
N HIS A 182 24.80 2.71 -7.40
CA HIS A 182 25.12 2.84 -8.84
C HIS A 182 25.64 1.55 -9.51
N ARG A 183 26.11 0.57 -8.72
CA ARG A 183 26.54 -0.76 -9.22
C ARG A 183 25.51 -1.86 -9.02
N GLU A 184 24.52 -1.62 -8.18
CA GLU A 184 23.46 -2.57 -7.85
C GLU A 184 22.25 -1.72 -7.45
N PRO A 185 21.35 -1.41 -8.40
CA PRO A 185 20.28 -0.45 -8.16
C PRO A 185 19.23 -0.91 -7.14
N GLY A 186 19.19 -2.20 -6.81
CA GLY A 186 18.26 -2.79 -5.85
C GLY A 186 16.80 -2.66 -6.26
N LEU A 187 15.90 -2.97 -5.32
CA LEU A 187 14.46 -2.87 -5.53
C LEU A 187 14.00 -1.43 -5.83
N VAL A 188 14.64 -0.41 -5.21
CA VAL A 188 14.37 1.00 -5.52
C VAL A 188 14.67 1.30 -7.00
N GLY A 189 15.84 0.90 -7.48
CA GLY A 189 16.23 1.12 -8.88
C GLY A 189 15.30 0.39 -9.84
N PHE A 190 14.96 -0.87 -9.55
CA PHE A 190 13.98 -1.63 -10.32
C PHE A 190 12.62 -0.89 -10.40
N GLY A 191 12.11 -0.42 -9.26
CA GLY A 191 10.86 0.32 -9.22
C GLY A 191 10.85 1.61 -10.03
N LEU A 192 11.97 2.33 -10.07
CA LEU A 192 12.10 3.56 -10.84
C LEU A 192 12.22 3.31 -12.35
N MET A 193 12.96 2.26 -12.74
CA MET A 193 13.38 2.03 -14.14
C MET A 193 12.44 1.12 -14.93
N ASP A 194 11.75 0.19 -14.27
CA ASP A 194 10.82 -0.68 -14.97
C ASP A 194 9.55 0.08 -15.42
N GLU A 195 9.22 0.01 -16.70
CA GLU A 195 8.13 0.83 -17.28
C GLU A 195 6.72 0.30 -16.95
N ASP A 196 6.59 -0.96 -16.53
CA ASP A 196 5.28 -1.60 -16.38
C ASP A 196 4.85 -1.84 -14.94
N ILE A 197 5.80 -1.97 -14.01
CA ILE A 197 5.51 -2.19 -12.59
C ILE A 197 4.89 -0.94 -11.98
N TYR A 198 3.85 -1.08 -11.17
CA TYR A 198 3.32 0.04 -10.39
C TYR A 198 4.21 0.31 -9.18
N VAL A 199 4.25 1.57 -8.70
CA VAL A 199 4.93 1.93 -7.46
C VAL A 199 4.01 2.75 -6.58
N GLU A 200 3.88 2.34 -5.33
CA GLU A 200 3.24 3.14 -4.30
C GLU A 200 4.18 4.23 -3.80
N ILE A 201 3.64 5.43 -3.53
CA ILE A 201 4.38 6.58 -3.01
C ILE A 201 3.58 7.23 -1.88
N ILE A 202 4.26 7.48 -0.76
CA ILE A 202 3.75 8.27 0.36
C ILE A 202 4.31 9.70 0.23
N SER A 203 3.44 10.66 -0.10
CA SER A 203 3.84 12.06 -0.35
C SER A 203 3.60 12.98 0.86
N ASP A 204 4.08 12.59 2.03
CA ASP A 204 3.97 13.40 3.26
C ASP A 204 5.20 14.24 3.59
N LYS A 205 6.16 14.28 2.66
CA LYS A 205 7.44 15.01 2.76
C LYS A 205 8.35 14.51 3.90
N ALA A 206 8.04 13.37 4.50
CA ALA A 206 8.82 12.77 5.58
C ALA A 206 9.27 11.34 5.27
N HIS A 207 8.40 10.53 4.66
CA HIS A 207 8.79 9.21 4.13
C HIS A 207 9.77 9.39 2.98
N LEU A 208 9.50 10.35 2.08
CA LEU A 208 10.40 10.71 1.00
C LEU A 208 10.80 12.18 1.11
N HIS A 209 12.10 12.42 0.95
CA HIS A 209 12.61 13.77 0.72
C HIS A 209 12.03 14.34 -0.58
N HIS A 210 11.76 15.64 -0.64
CA HIS A 210 11.14 16.27 -1.80
C HIS A 210 11.91 16.09 -3.10
N ARG A 211 13.25 15.96 -3.04
CA ARG A 211 14.10 15.61 -4.20
C ARG A 211 13.91 14.17 -4.66
N SER A 212 13.66 13.23 -3.75
CA SER A 212 13.33 11.84 -4.10
C SER A 212 11.96 11.78 -4.75
N LEU A 213 10.96 12.50 -4.21
CA LEU A 213 9.65 12.63 -4.87
C LEU A 213 9.79 13.16 -6.29
N LYS A 214 10.56 14.24 -6.49
CA LYS A 214 10.85 14.76 -7.82
C LYS A 214 11.52 13.71 -8.73
N MET A 215 12.50 12.96 -8.22
CA MET A 215 13.15 11.89 -8.97
C MET A 215 12.15 10.82 -9.44
N VAL A 216 11.21 10.41 -8.60
CA VAL A 216 10.12 9.50 -9.02
C VAL A 216 9.30 10.13 -10.16
N MET A 217 8.89 11.39 -10.02
CA MET A 217 8.09 12.08 -11.03
C MET A 217 8.79 12.27 -12.37
N ASP A 218 10.13 12.37 -12.35
CA ASP A 218 10.96 12.55 -13.53
C ASP A 218 11.30 11.22 -14.22
N MET A 219 11.42 10.12 -13.46
CA MET A 219 11.86 8.81 -13.99
C MET A 219 10.70 7.85 -14.26
N LYS A 220 9.71 7.80 -13.37
CA LYS A 220 8.67 6.77 -13.42
C LYS A 220 7.56 7.15 -14.41
N GLN A 221 7.07 6.15 -15.13
CA GLN A 221 5.89 6.30 -15.98
C GLN A 221 4.69 6.80 -15.14
N PRO A 222 4.09 7.97 -15.47
CA PRO A 222 3.05 8.57 -14.65
C PRO A 222 1.85 7.67 -14.37
N ASP A 223 1.46 6.85 -15.34
CA ASP A 223 0.33 5.92 -15.24
C ASP A 223 0.62 4.71 -14.34
N LYS A 224 1.85 4.61 -13.82
CA LYS A 224 2.34 3.54 -12.93
C LYS A 224 2.64 4.03 -11.52
N ILE A 225 2.30 5.27 -11.20
CA ILE A 225 2.46 5.83 -9.85
C ILE A 225 1.12 5.71 -9.12
N LEU A 226 1.14 5.11 -7.94
CA LEU A 226 0.01 4.99 -7.03
C LEU A 226 0.31 5.84 -5.81
N LEU A 227 -0.54 6.82 -5.54
CA LEU A 227 -0.42 7.62 -4.33
C LEU A 227 -1.22 6.94 -3.21
N VAL A 228 -0.55 6.66 -2.10
CA VAL A 228 -1.15 6.00 -0.94
C VAL A 228 -0.94 6.83 0.31
N SER A 229 -1.80 6.67 1.30
CA SER A 229 -1.56 7.28 2.62
C SER A 229 -0.56 6.48 3.45
N ASP A 230 -0.59 5.14 3.34
CA ASP A 230 0.03 4.25 4.34
C ASP A 230 -0.34 4.72 5.76
N SER A 231 -1.63 5.01 5.92
CA SER A 231 -2.11 5.64 7.13
C SER A 231 -2.28 4.67 8.27
N VAL A 232 -1.95 5.11 9.47
CA VAL A 232 -1.96 4.28 10.68
C VAL A 232 -2.78 4.91 11.81
N LYS A 233 -3.14 4.10 12.80
CA LYS A 233 -3.68 4.60 14.07
C LYS A 233 -2.68 5.53 14.75
N GLY A 234 -3.14 6.69 15.20
CA GLY A 234 -2.35 7.57 16.06
C GLY A 234 -2.82 9.03 16.08
N PRO A 235 -2.32 9.81 17.06
CA PRO A 235 -2.49 11.25 17.07
C PRO A 235 -1.71 11.83 15.88
N GLY A 236 -2.40 12.49 14.94
CA GLY A 236 -1.76 12.94 13.71
C GLY A 236 -2.59 12.77 12.44
N TRP A 237 -3.79 12.20 12.53
CA TRP A 237 -4.70 12.15 11.40
C TRP A 237 -4.96 13.55 10.82
N GLY A 238 -4.69 13.72 9.52
CA GLY A 238 -4.74 14.99 8.80
C GLY A 238 -3.52 15.89 9.00
N LEU A 239 -2.47 15.44 9.71
CA LEU A 239 -1.29 16.24 10.06
C LEU A 239 0.02 15.73 9.45
N GLY A 240 0.01 14.60 8.74
CA GLY A 240 1.19 14.03 8.07
C GLY A 240 1.86 12.91 8.88
N PRO A 241 3.19 12.76 8.86
CA PRO A 241 3.89 11.58 9.38
C PRO A 241 3.66 11.32 10.87
N ILE A 242 3.46 10.05 11.24
CA ILE A 242 3.33 9.61 12.64
C ILE A 242 4.65 8.98 13.07
N ARG A 243 5.19 9.44 14.21
CA ARG A 243 6.51 9.01 14.72
C ARG A 243 6.40 8.38 16.11
N GLY A 244 7.15 7.30 16.31
CA GLY A 244 7.34 6.65 17.60
C GLY A 244 8.53 7.21 18.40
N PRO A 245 8.87 6.56 19.52
CA PRO A 245 10.07 6.86 20.28
C PRO A 245 11.32 6.90 19.39
N GLY A 246 12.20 7.88 19.58
CA GLY A 246 13.42 8.03 18.78
C GLY A 246 13.19 8.57 17.35
N GLY A 247 11.97 8.99 16.99
CA GLY A 247 11.68 9.61 15.70
C GLY A 247 11.44 8.63 14.54
N VAL A 248 11.38 7.33 14.84
CA VAL A 248 11.06 6.26 13.87
C VAL A 248 9.69 6.52 13.26
N LEU A 249 9.58 6.48 11.93
CA LEU A 249 8.30 6.56 11.23
C LEU A 249 7.51 5.26 11.48
N LEU A 250 6.26 5.42 11.90
CA LEU A 250 5.34 4.30 12.15
C LEU A 250 4.28 4.16 11.05
N GLY A 251 4.37 4.99 10.00
CA GLY A 251 3.35 5.22 8.99
C GLY A 251 2.96 6.71 8.94
N SER A 252 1.85 7.03 8.29
CA SER A 252 1.39 8.42 8.15
C SER A 252 0.00 8.65 8.73
N GLY A 253 -0.34 9.91 8.94
CA GLY A 253 -1.71 10.39 9.12
C GLY A 253 -2.13 11.27 7.94
N ILE A 254 -1.38 11.27 6.83
CA ILE A 254 -1.68 12.11 5.67
C ILE A 254 -2.97 11.66 4.96
N THR A 255 -3.74 12.63 4.46
CA THR A 255 -4.86 12.36 3.57
C THR A 255 -4.40 12.33 2.12
N LEU A 256 -5.08 11.59 1.23
CA LEU A 256 -4.74 11.62 -0.20
C LEU A 256 -4.82 13.04 -0.79
N LYS A 257 -5.76 13.86 -0.32
CA LYS A 257 -5.88 15.26 -0.73
C LYS A 257 -4.62 16.05 -0.39
N ASP A 258 -4.08 15.89 0.82
CA ASP A 258 -2.86 16.58 1.24
C ASP A 258 -1.62 16.03 0.54
N SER A 259 -1.57 14.72 0.28
CA SER A 259 -0.54 14.09 -0.54
C SER A 259 -0.52 14.66 -1.97
N ILE A 260 -1.69 14.86 -2.60
CA ILE A 260 -1.80 15.50 -3.92
C ILE A 260 -1.31 16.95 -3.85
N GLN A 261 -1.72 17.72 -2.83
CA GLN A 261 -1.27 19.10 -2.64
C GLN A 261 0.25 19.19 -2.45
N ASN A 262 0.84 18.22 -1.76
CA ASN A 262 2.29 18.15 -1.61
C ASN A 262 2.97 17.97 -2.96
N LEU A 263 2.49 17.10 -3.84
CA LEU A 263 3.02 16.95 -5.21
C LEU A 263 2.83 18.22 -6.05
N ILE A 264 1.67 18.86 -5.97
CA ILE A 264 1.41 20.12 -6.68
C ILE A 264 2.38 21.22 -6.22
N SER A 265 2.65 21.30 -4.91
CA SER A 265 3.63 22.24 -4.36
C SER A 265 5.07 22.01 -4.85
N LEU A 266 5.36 20.81 -5.38
CA LEU A 266 6.63 20.46 -6.01
C LEU A 266 6.64 20.67 -7.53
N GLY A 267 5.56 21.22 -8.10
CA GLY A 267 5.44 21.53 -9.52
C GLY A 267 4.82 20.42 -10.37
N VAL A 268 4.26 19.36 -9.77
CA VAL A 268 3.50 18.36 -10.51
C VAL A 268 2.16 18.98 -10.95
N PRO A 269 1.77 18.90 -12.24
CA PRO A 269 0.46 19.38 -12.68
C PRO A 269 -0.69 18.76 -11.88
N ALA A 270 -1.71 19.56 -11.53
CA ALA A 270 -2.76 19.16 -10.60
C ALA A 270 -3.65 18.02 -11.12
N ASP A 271 -3.88 17.97 -12.42
CA ASP A 271 -4.53 16.86 -13.11
C ASP A 271 -3.68 15.58 -12.98
N LYS A 272 -2.39 15.65 -13.27
CA LYS A 272 -1.45 14.52 -13.15
C LYS A 272 -1.37 14.00 -11.72
N ALA A 273 -1.22 14.88 -10.74
CA ALA A 273 -1.13 14.50 -9.32
C ALA A 273 -2.42 13.81 -8.83
N ALA A 274 -3.59 14.28 -9.28
CA ALA A 274 -4.86 13.66 -8.92
C ALA A 274 -5.04 12.26 -9.52
N ARG A 275 -4.52 12.01 -10.74
CA ARG A 275 -4.58 10.69 -11.41
C ARG A 275 -3.90 9.58 -10.59
N PHE A 276 -2.83 9.91 -9.86
CA PHE A 276 -2.11 8.95 -9.01
C PHE A 276 -2.97 8.38 -7.88
N ALA A 277 -4.01 9.09 -7.47
CA ALA A 277 -4.96 8.68 -6.44
C ALA A 277 -6.38 8.42 -6.99
N SER A 278 -6.58 8.42 -8.31
CA SER A 278 -7.89 8.23 -8.95
C SER A 278 -7.82 7.21 -10.09
N ASP A 279 -7.50 7.65 -11.30
CA ASP A 279 -7.47 6.80 -12.50
C ASP A 279 -6.48 5.63 -12.37
N ASN A 280 -5.30 5.88 -11.81
CA ASN A 280 -4.24 4.87 -11.70
C ASN A 280 -4.64 3.72 -10.77
N PRO A 281 -5.07 3.94 -9.50
CA PRO A 281 -5.55 2.85 -8.66
C PRO A 281 -6.83 2.20 -9.21
N MET A 282 -7.71 2.94 -9.89
CA MET A 282 -8.88 2.36 -10.56
C MET A 282 -8.47 1.33 -11.64
N LYS A 283 -7.54 1.73 -12.52
CA LYS A 283 -6.97 0.86 -13.56
C LYS A 283 -6.20 -0.31 -12.95
N TYR A 284 -5.43 -0.06 -11.89
CA TYR A 284 -4.62 -1.08 -11.22
C TYR A 284 -5.48 -2.17 -10.58
N LEU A 285 -6.55 -1.78 -9.89
CA LEU A 285 -7.52 -2.69 -9.28
C LEU A 285 -8.49 -3.34 -10.29
N GLY A 286 -8.49 -2.89 -11.55
CA GLY A 286 -9.40 -3.40 -12.58
C GLY A 286 -10.88 -3.08 -12.33
N ILE A 287 -11.17 -1.98 -11.63
CA ILE A 287 -12.55 -1.55 -11.34
C ILE A 287 -12.97 -0.40 -12.25
N THR A 288 -14.27 -0.24 -12.48
CA THR A 288 -14.84 0.80 -13.38
C THR A 288 -15.65 1.86 -12.64
N SER A 289 -15.91 1.66 -11.35
CA SER A 289 -16.69 2.56 -10.50
C SER A 289 -16.28 2.41 -9.04
N VAL A 290 -16.32 3.52 -8.31
CA VAL A 290 -16.23 3.57 -6.84
C VAL A 290 -17.58 3.85 -6.16
N ALA A 291 -18.62 4.13 -6.97
CA ALA A 291 -20.00 4.32 -6.50
C ALA A 291 -20.61 3.01 -6.02
#